data_AF-A0A354SBQ3-F1
#
_entry.id   AF-A0A354SBQ3-F1
#
_cell.length_a   1.000
_cell.length_b   1.000
_cell.length_c   1.000
_cell.angle_alpha   90.00
_cell.angle_beta   90.00
_cell.angle_gamma   90.00
#
_symmetry.space_group_name_H-M   'P 1'
#
loop_
_entity.id
_entity.type
_entity.pdbx_description
1 polymer ?
#
loop_
_entity_poly.entity_id
_entity_poly.type
_entity_poly.pdbx_seq_one_letter_code
_entity_poly.pdbx_strand_id
1 'polypeptide(L)'
;MTVQTGSSGIATSKLGLTDALTRQKLTSAASPALIRLAHEWGLTDAQLADLLGGISVSTVRRWKRTPPEDLGFDGLTRASYLLGIYQALHVILDDVNADAWVRMPNDSPLFNGQSPVDVMTQGGILAMDRVRLHLDAVRGGR
;
A
#
# COMPACT_ATOMS: atom_id res chain seq x y z
N MET A 1 8.56 -21.03 -41.63
CA MET A 1 7.28 -20.86 -40.90
C MET A 1 7.22 -21.95 -39.84
N THR A 2 7.46 -21.59 -38.58
CA THR A 2 6.95 -22.16 -37.32
C THR A 2 7.77 -21.52 -36.20
N VAL A 3 7.23 -20.46 -35.59
CA VAL A 3 7.74 -19.94 -34.31
C VAL A 3 6.80 -20.49 -33.26
N GLN A 4 7.32 -21.35 -32.40
CA GLN A 4 6.61 -21.92 -31.26
C GLN A 4 6.89 -21.00 -30.06
N THR A 5 5.99 -20.05 -29.81
CA THR A 5 6.02 -19.21 -28.62
C THR A 5 5.52 -20.01 -27.42
N GLY A 6 6.47 -20.64 -26.72
CA GLY A 6 6.24 -21.24 -25.41
C GLY A 6 6.09 -20.16 -24.34
N SER A 7 4.87 -20.01 -23.85
CA SER A 7 4.45 -19.19 -22.71
C SER A 7 5.39 -19.35 -21.49
N SER A 8 5.97 -18.25 -21.01
CA SER A 8 6.58 -18.17 -19.69
C SER A 8 6.56 -16.72 -19.20
N GLY A 9 5.63 -16.42 -18.28
CA GLY A 9 5.53 -15.07 -17.72
C GLY A 9 4.49 -14.81 -16.64
N ILE A 10 3.81 -15.83 -16.09
CA ILE A 10 2.75 -15.61 -15.08
C ILE A 10 2.90 -16.51 -13.83
N ALA A 11 4.11 -16.98 -13.51
CA ALA A 11 4.34 -17.86 -12.36
C ALA A 11 5.08 -17.20 -11.17
N THR A 12 5.61 -15.99 -11.34
CA THR A 12 6.52 -15.39 -10.33
C THR A 12 5.81 -14.67 -9.18
N SER A 13 4.54 -14.27 -9.32
CA SER A 13 3.83 -13.50 -8.28
C SER A 13 3.08 -14.38 -7.28
N LYS A 14 2.63 -15.58 -7.68
CA LYS A 14 1.79 -16.43 -6.83
C LYS A 14 2.57 -17.22 -5.77
N LEU A 15 3.88 -17.44 -5.96
CA LEU A 15 4.72 -18.20 -5.03
C LEU A 15 5.33 -17.37 -3.88
N GLY A 16 5.50 -16.06 -4.06
CA GLY A 16 6.28 -15.25 -3.10
C GLY A 16 5.60 -15.09 -1.74
N LEU A 17 4.33 -14.68 -1.72
CA LEU A 17 3.62 -14.42 -0.46
C LEU A 17 2.95 -15.67 0.14
N THR A 18 2.90 -16.79 -0.59
CA THR A 18 2.37 -18.05 -0.05
C THR A 18 3.35 -18.75 0.88
N ASP A 19 4.66 -18.53 0.69
CA ASP A 19 5.71 -19.08 1.55
C ASP A 19 5.86 -18.30 2.87
N ALA A 20 5.88 -19.02 4.00
CA ALA A 20 5.91 -18.41 5.33
C ALA A 20 7.23 -17.69 5.63
N LEU A 21 8.37 -18.25 5.20
CA LEU A 21 9.67 -17.63 5.44
C LEU A 21 9.82 -16.32 4.64
N THR A 22 9.31 -16.30 3.42
CA THR A 22 9.25 -15.09 2.60
C THR A 22 8.36 -14.04 3.25
N ARG A 23 7.18 -14.42 3.75
CA ARG A 23 6.30 -13.47 4.46
C ARG A 23 6.94 -12.90 5.72
N GLN A 24 7.62 -13.71 6.53
CA GLN A 24 8.31 -13.23 7.73
C GLN A 24 9.42 -12.22 7.39
N LYS A 25 10.22 -12.53 6.36
CA LYS A 25 11.26 -11.60 5.87
C LYS A 25 10.65 -10.28 5.39
N LEU A 26 9.61 -10.32 4.55
CA LEU A 26 8.94 -9.12 4.08
C LEU A 26 8.26 -8.35 5.22
N THR A 27 7.69 -9.06 6.19
CA THR A 27 7.06 -8.46 7.37
C THR A 27 8.06 -7.66 8.20
N SER A 28 9.28 -8.18 8.39
CA SER A 28 10.32 -7.47 9.14
C SER A 28 10.74 -6.14 8.51
N ALA A 29 10.66 -6.03 7.17
CA ALA A 29 10.94 -4.80 6.44
C ALA A 29 9.71 -3.87 6.35
N ALA A 30 8.53 -4.43 6.05
CA ALA A 30 7.31 -3.67 5.83
C ALA A 30 6.77 -3.03 7.11
N SER A 31 6.85 -3.72 8.25
CA SER A 31 6.29 -3.23 9.51
C SER A 31 6.85 -1.87 9.96
N PRO A 32 8.18 -1.67 10.09
CA PRO A 32 8.72 -0.35 10.44
C PRO A 32 8.42 0.71 9.37
N ALA A 33 8.42 0.33 8.08
CA ALA A 33 8.08 1.24 6.99
C ALA A 33 6.63 1.72 7.07
N LEU A 34 5.68 0.84 7.41
CA LEU A 34 4.27 1.20 7.61
C LEU A 34 4.07 2.14 8.80
N ILE A 35 4.79 1.91 9.91
CA ILE A 35 4.73 2.80 11.07
C ILE A 35 5.27 4.19 10.71
N ARG A 36 6.37 4.26 9.95
CA ARG A 36 6.90 5.54 9.46
C ARG A 36 5.94 6.21 8.49
N LEU A 37 5.44 5.50 7.49
CA LEU A 37 4.44 6.03 6.55
C LEU A 37 3.24 6.61 7.28
N ALA A 38 2.72 5.90 8.29
CA ALA A 38 1.60 6.39 9.08
C ALA A 38 1.94 7.68 9.84
N HIS A 39 3.20 7.85 10.28
CA HIS A 39 3.67 9.10 10.87
C HIS A 39 3.72 10.23 9.83
N GLU A 40 4.38 10.04 8.69
CA GLU A 40 4.53 11.09 7.67
C GLU A 40 3.16 11.52 7.11
N TRP A 41 2.25 10.57 6.91
CA TRP A 41 0.86 10.85 6.48
C TRP A 41 -0.05 11.31 7.62
N GLY A 42 0.45 11.43 8.86
CA GLY A 42 -0.32 11.83 10.04
C GLY A 42 -1.52 10.94 10.35
N LEU A 43 -1.49 9.66 10.00
CA LEU A 43 -2.60 8.73 10.18
C LEU A 43 -2.86 8.48 11.66
N THR A 44 -4.14 8.36 12.02
CA THR A 44 -4.54 7.83 13.31
C THR A 44 -4.30 6.31 13.38
N ASP A 45 -4.18 5.76 14.59
CA ASP A 45 -4.08 4.30 14.77
C ASP A 45 -5.29 3.57 14.17
N ALA A 46 -6.48 4.19 14.19
CA ALA A 46 -7.71 3.64 13.63
C ALA A 46 -7.66 3.58 12.10
N GLN A 47 -7.24 4.67 11.44
CA GLN A 47 -7.06 4.67 9.99
C GLN A 47 -6.03 3.64 9.54
N LEU A 48 -4.88 3.54 10.23
CA LEU A 48 -3.89 2.53 9.91
C LEU A 48 -4.44 1.11 10.10
N ALA A 49 -5.22 0.87 11.16
CA ALA A 49 -5.90 -0.41 11.39
C ALA A 49 -6.85 -0.78 10.24
N ASP A 50 -7.67 0.16 9.79
CA ASP A 50 -8.61 -0.06 8.68
C ASP A 50 -7.88 -0.32 7.36
N LEU A 51 -6.85 0.48 7.05
CA LEU A 51 -6.03 0.31 5.86
C LEU A 51 -5.35 -1.07 5.84
N LEU A 52 -4.95 -1.58 7.01
CA LEU A 52 -4.36 -2.92 7.19
C LEU A 52 -5.38 -4.06 7.27
N GLY A 53 -6.63 -3.84 6.83
CA GLY A 53 -7.65 -4.88 6.74
C GLY A 53 -8.53 -5.00 7.97
N GLY A 54 -8.70 -3.92 8.73
CA GLY A 54 -9.58 -3.89 9.90
C GLY A 54 -9.01 -4.65 11.09
N ILE A 55 -7.68 -4.69 11.24
CA ILE A 55 -7.05 -5.21 12.46
C ILE A 55 -7.40 -4.31 13.66
N SER A 56 -7.27 -4.80 14.88
CA SER A 56 -7.60 -3.97 16.03
C SER A 56 -6.61 -2.81 16.21
N VAL A 57 -7.10 -1.66 16.67
CA VAL A 57 -6.27 -0.51 17.10
C VAL A 57 -5.21 -0.94 18.14
N SER A 58 -5.55 -1.88 19.02
CA SER A 58 -4.61 -2.45 19.99
C SER A 58 -3.46 -3.21 19.32
N THR A 59 -3.71 -3.88 18.18
CA THR A 59 -2.68 -4.55 17.38
C THR A 59 -1.73 -3.54 16.77
N VAL A 60 -2.25 -2.46 16.17
CA VAL A 60 -1.42 -1.35 15.63
C VAL A 60 -0.54 -0.74 16.72
N ARG A 61 -1.12 -0.45 17.89
CA ARG A 61 -0.35 0.09 19.03
C ARG A 61 0.73 -0.87 19.53
N ARG A 62 0.47 -2.18 19.49
CA ARG A 62 1.47 -3.20 19.83
C ARG A 62 2.62 -3.17 18.81
N TRP A 63 2.32 -3.07 17.51
CA TRP A 63 3.34 -3.05 16.44
C TRP A 63 4.36 -1.93 16.58
N LYS A 64 3.93 -0.76 17.08
CA LYS A 64 4.81 0.38 17.37
C LYS A 64 5.92 0.05 18.39
N ARG A 65 5.73 -0.97 19.22
CA ARG A 65 6.72 -1.44 20.22
C ARG A 65 7.35 -2.77 19.83
N THR A 66 6.56 -3.64 19.20
CA THR A 66 6.93 -5.00 18.86
C THR A 66 6.32 -5.34 17.51
N PRO A 67 7.12 -5.28 16.43
CA PRO A 67 6.65 -5.65 15.10
C PRO A 67 6.02 -7.05 15.07
N PRO A 68 5.02 -7.28 14.21
CA PRO A 68 4.48 -8.62 13.99
C PRO A 68 5.55 -9.53 13.39
N GLU A 69 5.45 -10.83 13.64
CA GLU A 69 6.32 -11.83 13.00
C GLU A 69 5.88 -12.14 11.56
N ASP A 70 4.57 -12.18 11.32
CA ASP A 70 3.97 -12.39 9.99
C ASP A 70 2.71 -11.52 9.86
N LEU A 71 2.67 -10.67 8.84
CA LEU A 71 1.51 -9.85 8.45
C LEU A 71 0.43 -10.66 7.70
N GLY A 72 0.76 -11.89 7.28
CA GLY A 72 -0.06 -12.69 6.40
C GLY A 72 -0.06 -12.16 4.97
N PHE A 73 -0.70 -12.91 4.08
CA PHE A 73 -0.81 -12.57 2.66
C PHE A 73 -1.54 -11.23 2.45
N ASP A 74 -2.69 -11.05 3.09
CA ASP A 74 -3.51 -9.83 2.93
C ASP A 74 -2.78 -8.59 3.49
N GLY A 75 -2.20 -8.69 4.69
CA GLY A 75 -1.45 -7.60 5.30
C GLY A 75 -0.25 -7.17 4.46
N LEU A 76 0.52 -8.11 3.90
CA LEU A 76 1.63 -7.79 3.00
C LEU A 76 1.17 -7.21 1.66
N THR A 77 0.03 -7.66 1.13
CA THR A 77 -0.53 -7.12 -0.10
C THR A 77 -0.94 -5.65 0.10
N ARG A 78 -1.63 -5.35 1.20
CA ARG A 78 -1.99 -3.97 1.58
C ARG A 78 -0.75 -3.12 1.85
N ALA A 79 0.24 -3.68 2.52
CA ALA A 79 1.52 -3.00 2.75
C ALA A 79 2.19 -2.60 1.43
N SER A 80 2.20 -3.51 0.45
CA SER A 80 2.75 -3.23 -0.89
C SER A 80 2.04 -2.07 -1.57
N TYR A 81 0.71 -1.98 -1.49
CA TYR A 81 -0.02 -0.86 -2.06
C TYR A 81 0.31 0.46 -1.37
N LEU A 82 0.26 0.50 -0.03
CA LEU A 82 0.50 1.72 0.74
C LEU A 82 1.92 2.27 0.53
N LEU A 83 2.94 1.40 0.66
CA LEU A 83 4.34 1.78 0.43
C LEU A 83 4.58 2.15 -1.03
N GLY A 84 3.89 1.47 -1.95
CA GLY A 84 3.92 1.82 -3.35
C GLY A 84 3.35 3.22 -3.64
N ILE A 85 2.21 3.56 -3.06
CA ILE A 85 1.58 4.87 -3.20
C ILE A 85 2.52 5.96 -2.65
N TYR A 86 3.09 5.73 -1.47
CA TYR A 86 4.10 6.62 -0.88
C TYR A 86 5.27 6.88 -1.84
N GLN A 87 5.86 5.82 -2.38
CA GLN A 87 6.98 5.94 -3.31
C GLN A 87 6.59 6.66 -4.60
N ALA A 88 5.41 6.39 -5.16
CA ALA A 88 4.96 7.04 -6.38
C ALA A 88 4.80 8.55 -6.18
N LEU A 89 4.20 8.97 -5.06
CA LEU A 89 4.04 10.39 -4.73
C LEU A 89 5.38 11.11 -4.62
N HIS A 90 6.37 10.52 -3.96
CA HIS A 90 7.72 11.10 -3.81
C HIS A 90 8.55 11.12 -5.10
N VAL A 91 8.07 10.45 -6.16
CA VAL A 91 8.66 10.58 -7.50
C VAL A 91 7.98 11.68 -8.31
N ILE A 92 6.68 11.89 -8.09
CA ILE A 92 5.85 12.83 -8.88
C ILE A 92 5.91 14.25 -8.28
N LEU A 93 6.02 14.36 -6.96
CA LEU A 93 5.92 15.59 -6.19
C LEU A 93 7.18 15.80 -5.34
N ASP A 94 7.39 17.03 -4.86
CA ASP A 94 8.34 17.30 -3.78
C ASP A 94 7.85 16.69 -2.45
N ASP A 95 8.80 16.43 -1.52
CA ASP A 95 8.53 15.70 -0.28
C ASP A 95 7.36 16.26 0.54
N VAL A 96 7.27 17.59 0.67
CA VAL A 96 6.22 18.25 1.47
C VAL A 96 4.84 17.98 0.86
N ASN A 97 4.72 18.14 -0.45
CA ASN A 97 3.47 17.88 -1.16
C ASN A 97 3.16 16.39 -1.26
N ALA A 98 4.17 15.52 -1.36
CA ALA A 98 4.00 14.07 -1.43
C ALA A 98 3.36 13.51 -0.16
N ASP A 99 3.80 13.94 1.02
CA ASP A 99 3.25 13.51 2.30
C ASP A 99 1.87 14.10 2.60
N ALA A 100 1.62 15.35 2.17
CA ALA A 100 0.34 16.01 2.38
C ALA A 100 -0.78 15.50 1.45
N TRP A 101 -0.44 15.12 0.21
CA TRP A 101 -1.41 14.84 -0.86
C TRP A 101 -2.49 13.84 -0.47
N VAL A 102 -2.14 12.77 0.24
CA VAL A 102 -3.08 11.70 0.60
C VAL A 102 -4.19 12.15 1.55
N ARG A 103 -4.02 13.29 2.22
CA ARG A 103 -4.99 13.88 3.15
C ARG A 103 -5.80 15.02 2.54
N MET A 104 -5.36 15.55 1.41
CA MET A 104 -6.03 16.69 0.78
C MET A 104 -7.26 16.19 0.02
N PRO A 105 -8.41 16.91 0.11
CA PRO A 105 -9.52 16.69 -0.81
C PRO A 105 -9.03 16.69 -2.25
N ASN A 106 -9.49 15.73 -3.05
CA ASN A 106 -9.09 15.59 -4.44
C ASN A 106 -10.31 15.55 -5.36
N ASP A 107 -10.36 16.46 -6.32
CA ASP A 107 -11.50 16.62 -7.25
C ASP A 107 -11.42 15.70 -8.47
N SER A 108 -10.35 14.92 -8.61
CA SER A 108 -10.28 13.89 -9.66
C SER A 108 -11.45 12.91 -9.51
N PRO A 109 -12.06 12.41 -10.61
CA PRO A 109 -13.22 11.52 -10.56
C PRO A 109 -13.07 10.28 -9.68
N LEU A 110 -11.83 9.81 -9.46
CA LEU A 110 -11.55 8.68 -8.58
C LEU A 110 -11.90 8.97 -7.11
N PHE A 111 -11.72 10.21 -6.66
CA PHE A 111 -11.83 10.59 -5.25
C PHE A 111 -13.13 11.33 -4.93
N ASN A 112 -13.82 11.89 -5.93
CA ASN A 112 -15.12 12.54 -5.76
C ASN A 112 -15.13 13.60 -4.63
N GLY A 113 -14.06 14.40 -4.54
CA GLY A 113 -13.88 15.44 -3.53
C GLY A 113 -13.44 14.92 -2.14
N GLN A 114 -13.30 13.61 -1.95
CA GLN A 114 -12.75 13.03 -0.71
C GLN A 114 -11.22 13.02 -0.72
N SER A 115 -10.61 12.84 0.45
CA SER A 115 -9.17 12.60 0.51
C SER A 115 -8.84 11.17 0.05
N PRO A 116 -7.67 10.94 -0.58
CA PRO A 116 -7.21 9.60 -0.94
C PRO A 116 -7.18 8.61 0.24
N VAL A 117 -6.80 9.04 1.44
CA VAL A 117 -6.85 8.20 2.66
C VAL A 117 -8.27 7.76 2.96
N ASP A 118 -9.25 8.67 2.92
CA ASP A 118 -10.63 8.32 3.23
C ASP A 118 -11.19 7.32 2.22
N VAL A 119 -10.87 7.50 0.93
CA VAL A 119 -11.24 6.57 -0.15
C VAL A 119 -10.63 5.19 0.08
N MET A 120 -9.35 5.11 0.44
CA MET A 120 -8.69 3.84 0.74
C MET A 120 -9.23 3.17 2.01
N THR A 121 -9.52 3.93 3.06
CA THR A 121 -10.10 3.43 4.30
C THR A 121 -11.50 2.86 4.07
N GLN A 122 -12.35 3.54 3.31
CA GLN A 122 -13.73 3.12 3.03
C GLN A 122 -13.82 1.99 1.99
N GLY A 123 -13.00 2.06 0.94
CA GLY A 123 -13.03 1.10 -0.17
C GLY A 123 -12.07 -0.07 -0.03
N GLY A 124 -11.22 -0.08 1.01
CA GLY A 124 -10.28 -1.15 1.31
C GLY A 124 -9.27 -1.39 0.20
N ILE A 125 -8.84 -2.65 0.06
CA ILE A 125 -7.74 -3.04 -0.85
C ILE A 125 -8.02 -2.70 -2.32
N LEU A 126 -9.28 -2.79 -2.78
CA LEU A 126 -9.63 -2.44 -4.15
C LEU A 126 -9.52 -0.94 -4.42
N ALA A 127 -9.80 -0.11 -3.43
CA ALA A 127 -9.57 1.33 -3.54
C ALA A 127 -8.07 1.63 -3.56
N MET A 128 -7.26 0.97 -2.73
CA MET A 128 -5.80 1.11 -2.75
C MET A 128 -5.20 0.77 -4.11
N ASP A 129 -5.67 -0.31 -4.74
CA ASP A 129 -5.25 -0.69 -6.09
C ASP A 129 -5.57 0.41 -7.12
N ARG A 130 -6.78 0.97 -7.09
CA ARG A 130 -7.19 2.07 -7.98
C ARG A 130 -6.36 3.33 -7.76
N VAL A 131 -6.05 3.69 -6.51
CA VAL A 131 -5.20 4.84 -6.19
C VAL A 131 -3.77 4.60 -6.71
N ARG A 132 -3.24 3.40 -6.54
CA ARG A 132 -1.94 3.02 -7.07
C ARG A 132 -1.90 3.12 -8.60
N LEU A 133 -2.91 2.57 -9.29
CA LEU A 133 -3.03 2.68 -10.75
C LEU A 133 -3.15 4.12 -11.23
N HIS A 134 -3.90 4.96 -10.51
CA HIS A 134 -4.00 6.38 -10.81
C HIS A 134 -2.63 7.08 -10.77
N LEU A 135 -1.83 6.82 -9.72
CA LEU A 135 -0.50 7.41 -9.60
C LEU A 135 0.50 6.83 -10.60
N ASP A 136 0.43 5.53 -10.91
CA ASP A 136 1.28 4.92 -11.92
C ASP A 136 0.99 5.48 -13.32
N ALA A 137 -0.28 5.80 -13.64
CA ALA A 137 -0.65 6.47 -14.88
C ALA A 137 -0.05 7.89 -14.97
N VAL A 138 -0.13 8.66 -13.89
CA VAL A 138 0.48 10.00 -13.79
C VAL A 138 2.01 9.92 -13.95
N ARG A 139 2.65 8.94 -13.30
CA ARG A 139 4.10 8.73 -13.39
C ARG A 139 4.55 8.26 -14.78
N GLY A 140 3.75 7.41 -15.42
CA GLY A 140 4.07 6.78 -16.71
C GLY A 140 3.81 7.67 -17.93
N GLY A 141 3.13 8.80 -17.77
CA GLY A 141 2.97 9.81 -18.80
C GLY A 141 2.18 9.34 -20.03
N ARG A 142 0.84 9.36 -19.91
CA ARG A 142 -0.06 9.76 -21.01
C ARG A 142 -1.08 10.73 -20.47
#